data_AF-A0A7J8Y0R6-F1
#
_entry.id   AF-A0A7J8Y0R6-F1
#
_cell.length_a   1.000
_cell.length_b   1.000
_cell.length_c   1.000
_cell.angle_alpha   90.00
_cell.angle_beta   90.00
_cell.angle_gamma   90.00
#
_symmetry.space_group_name_H-M   'P 1'
#
loop_
_entity.id
_entity.type
_entity.pdbx_description
1 polymer ?
#
loop_
_entity_poly.entity_id
_entity_poly.type
_entity_poly.pdbx_seq_one_letter_code
_entity_poly.pdbx_strand_id
1 'polypeptide(L)'
;MIGSVIRDKNGSWIFGYNQFVGICSILNAELWTILEGLGIVLDRGFDSMIILSDSLETVQAIQDGFAQVSNFTLVRRIQHSPAKVAH
;
A
#
# COMPACT_ATOMS: atom_id res chain seq x y z
N MET A 1 -10.27 0.63 -10.17
CA MET A 1 -8.98 -0.04 -10.46
C MET A 1 -7.97 0.47 -9.45
N ILE A 2 -6.99 -0.33 -9.10
CA ILE A 2 -5.84 0.03 -8.28
C ILE A 2 -4.56 -0.15 -9.09
N GLY A 3 -3.47 0.42 -8.64
CA GLY A 3 -2.18 0.24 -9.25
C GLY A 3 -1.10 1.07 -8.59
N SER A 4 0.15 0.65 -8.74
CA SER A 4 1.30 1.39 -8.22
C SER A 4 2.52 1.15 -9.07
N VAL A 5 3.55 1.94 -8.79
CA VAL A 5 4.84 1.94 -9.47
C VAL A 5 5.93 1.63 -8.45
N ILE A 6 6.72 0.61 -8.74
CA ILE A 6 7.86 0.22 -7.93
C ILE A 6 9.11 0.82 -8.56
N ARG A 7 9.90 1.50 -7.73
CA ARG A 7 11.14 2.16 -8.12
C ARG A 7 12.30 1.66 -7.26
N ASP A 8 13.50 1.67 -7.83
CA ASP A 8 14.71 1.44 -7.07
C ASP A 8 15.06 2.65 -6.21
N LYS A 9 16.12 2.53 -5.40
CA LYS A 9 16.63 3.61 -4.54
C LYS A 9 17.08 4.87 -5.29
N ASN A 10 17.33 4.77 -6.60
CA ASN A 10 17.71 5.90 -7.46
C ASN A 10 16.48 6.52 -8.14
N GLY A 11 15.27 6.02 -7.87
CA GLY A 11 14.03 6.44 -8.52
C GLY A 11 13.81 5.82 -9.90
N SER A 12 14.66 4.87 -10.33
CA SER A 12 14.50 4.18 -11.61
C SER A 12 13.30 3.24 -11.54
N TRP A 13 12.48 3.24 -12.58
CA TRP A 13 11.35 2.32 -12.68
C TRP A 13 11.83 0.87 -12.75
N ILE A 14 11.28 0.00 -11.88
CA ILE A 14 11.52 -1.45 -11.93
C ILE A 14 10.34 -2.11 -12.63
N PHE A 15 9.13 -1.91 -12.12
CA PHE A 15 7.88 -2.38 -12.71
C PHE A 15 6.69 -1.60 -12.15
N GLY A 16 5.52 -1.76 -12.76
CA GLY A 16 4.25 -1.31 -12.22
C GLY A 16 3.21 -2.41 -12.31
N TYR A 17 2.11 -2.27 -11.57
CA TYR A 17 0.97 -3.19 -11.66
C TYR A 17 -0.33 -2.39 -11.70
N ASN A 18 -1.37 -3.05 -12.22
CA ASN A 18 -2.75 -2.57 -12.13
C ASN A 18 -3.69 -3.76 -11.93
N GLN A 19 -4.81 -3.52 -11.26
CA GLN A 19 -5.82 -4.55 -11.00
C GLN A 19 -7.21 -3.95 -10.87
N PHE A 20 -8.22 -4.68 -11.31
CA PHE A 20 -9.61 -4.36 -11.03
C PHE A 20 -10.04 -4.98 -9.69
N VAL A 21 -10.49 -4.14 -8.75
CA VAL A 21 -10.91 -4.54 -7.39
C VAL A 21 -12.41 -4.33 -7.14
N GLY A 22 -13.19 -4.08 -8.19
CA GLY A 22 -14.62 -3.78 -8.06
C GLY A 22 -14.90 -2.37 -7.53
N ILE A 23 -16.06 -2.22 -6.89
CA ILE A 23 -16.53 -0.96 -6.30
C ILE A 23 -16.04 -0.91 -4.84
N CYS A 24 -15.28 0.12 -4.51
CA CYS A 24 -14.82 0.38 -3.14
C CYS A 24 -14.67 1.90 -2.93
N SER A 25 -14.53 2.32 -1.67
CA SER A 25 -14.19 3.71 -1.33
C SER A 25 -12.75 4.04 -1.74
N ILE A 26 -12.44 5.33 -1.86
CA ILE A 26 -11.08 5.82 -2.18
C ILE A 26 -10.07 5.28 -1.17
N LEU A 27 -10.33 5.43 0.14
CA LEU A 27 -9.47 4.88 1.19
C LEU A 27 -9.26 3.37 1.05
N ASN A 28 -10.29 2.60 0.69
CA ASN A 28 -10.12 1.17 0.45
C ASN A 28 -9.27 0.89 -0.79
N ALA A 29 -9.45 1.64 -1.87
CA ALA A 29 -8.63 1.49 -3.06
C ALA A 29 -7.15 1.77 -2.76
N GLU A 30 -6.84 2.79 -1.97
CA GLU A 30 -5.46 3.09 -1.53
C GLU A 30 -4.88 1.98 -0.64
N LEU A 31 -5.63 1.52 0.37
CA LEU A 31 -5.19 0.41 1.23
C LEU A 31 -4.98 -0.89 0.45
N TRP A 32 -5.86 -1.19 -0.52
CA TRP A 32 -5.70 -2.34 -1.41
C TRP A 32 -4.49 -2.21 -2.32
N THR A 33 -4.24 -1.01 -2.87
CA THR A 33 -3.01 -0.71 -3.62
C THR A 33 -1.79 -1.04 -2.77
N ILE A 34 -1.72 -0.55 -1.54
CA ILE A 34 -0.58 -0.82 -0.66
C ILE A 34 -0.42 -2.32 -0.38
N LEU A 35 -1.51 -3.00 -0.04
CA LEU A 35 -1.47 -4.42 0.31
C LEU A 35 -1.05 -5.32 -0.87
N GLU A 36 -1.58 -5.04 -2.07
CA GLU A 36 -1.23 -5.78 -3.29
C GLU A 36 0.24 -5.51 -3.68
N GLY A 37 0.65 -4.25 -3.63
CA GLY A 37 2.04 -3.85 -3.86
C GLY A 37 3.01 -4.57 -2.91
N LEU A 38 2.67 -4.66 -1.62
CA LEU A 38 3.44 -5.38 -0.61
C LEU A 38 3.58 -6.86 -0.93
N GLY A 39 2.50 -7.55 -1.31
CA GLY A 39 2.58 -8.95 -1.71
C GLY A 39 3.55 -9.16 -2.87
N ILE A 40 3.41 -8.34 -3.92
CA ILE A 40 4.21 -8.44 -5.14
C ILE A 40 5.72 -8.22 -4.87
N VAL A 41 6.08 -7.25 -4.02
CA VAL A 41 7.49 -6.96 -3.73
C VAL A 41 8.10 -7.98 -2.76
N LEU A 42 7.34 -8.44 -1.76
CA LEU A 42 7.79 -9.47 -0.82
C LEU A 42 8.00 -10.81 -1.54
N ASP A 43 7.10 -11.21 -2.44
CA ASP A 43 7.23 -12.42 -3.28
C ASP A 43 8.47 -12.36 -4.20
N ARG A 44 8.98 -11.15 -4.46
CA ARG A 44 10.21 -10.91 -5.24
C ARG A 44 11.46 -10.77 -4.40
N GLY A 45 11.36 -10.94 -3.07
CA GLY A 45 12.50 -10.89 -2.15
C GLY A 45 12.93 -9.48 -1.76
N PHE A 46 12.12 -8.45 -2.03
CA PHE A 46 12.38 -7.11 -1.50
C PHE A 46 11.87 -7.03 -0.06
N ASP A 47 12.80 -6.95 0.89
CA ASP A 47 12.55 -6.94 2.34
C ASP A 47 12.61 -5.54 2.96
N SER A 48 13.24 -4.58 2.26
CA SER A 48 13.33 -3.17 2.68
C SER A 48 12.69 -2.25 1.65
N MET A 49 11.60 -1.57 2.03
CA MET A 49 10.86 -0.68 1.15
C MET A 49 10.19 0.48 1.90
N ILE A 50 9.94 1.56 1.17
CA ILE A 50 9.14 2.69 1.61
C ILE A 50 7.93 2.79 0.68
N ILE A 51 6.74 2.86 1.27
CA ILE A 51 5.49 3.14 0.56
C ILE A 51 5.28 4.65 0.60
N LEU A 52 5.17 5.26 -0.57
CA LEU A 52 4.80 6.66 -0.73
C LEU A 52 3.33 6.72 -1.14
N SER A 53 2.52 7.43 -0.36
CA SER A 53 1.09 7.61 -0.58
C SER A 53 0.78 9.10 -0.63
N ASP A 54 0.12 9.57 -1.68
CA ASP A 54 -0.36 10.96 -1.76
C ASP A 54 -1.60 11.21 -0.89
N SER A 55 -2.21 10.14 -0.38
CA SER A 55 -3.35 10.19 0.54
C SER A 55 -2.89 10.30 1.99
N LEU A 56 -2.96 11.52 2.55
CA LEU A 56 -2.75 11.75 3.99
C LEU A 56 -3.71 10.89 4.85
N GLU A 57 -4.96 10.73 4.40
CA GLU A 57 -5.96 9.87 5.07
C GLU A 57 -5.47 8.43 5.17
N THR A 58 -4.88 7.89 4.11
CA THR A 58 -4.32 6.52 4.09
C THR A 58 -3.13 6.40 5.03
N VAL A 59 -2.21 7.38 5.01
CA VAL A 59 -1.05 7.42 5.91
C VAL A 59 -1.51 7.44 7.38
N GLN A 60 -2.47 8.31 7.73
CA GLN A 60 -3.04 8.40 9.07
C GLN A 60 -3.76 7.12 9.47
N ALA A 61 -4.57 6.52 8.60
CA ALA A 61 -5.26 5.27 8.88
C ALA A 61 -4.28 4.13 9.23
N ILE A 62 -3.12 4.09 8.55
CA ILE A 62 -2.08 3.08 8.80
C ILE A 62 -1.24 3.41 10.04
N GLN A 63 -0.88 4.67 10.25
CA GLN A 63 0.00 5.06 11.37
C GLN A 63 -0.74 5.16 12.69
N ASP A 64 -1.91 5.79 12.71
CA ASP A 64 -2.66 6.07 13.93
C ASP A 64 -3.57 4.90 14.35
N GLY A 65 -3.69 3.87 13.50
CA GLY A 65 -4.56 2.71 13.73
C GLY A 65 -6.06 3.05 13.73
N PHE A 66 -6.43 4.28 13.38
CA PHE A 66 -7.81 4.72 13.22
C PHE A 66 -8.35 4.25 11.87
N ALA A 67 -8.76 2.98 11.81
CA ALA A 67 -9.50 2.43 10.70
C ALA A 67 -10.97 2.24 11.10
N GLN A 68 -11.90 2.61 10.22
CA GLN A 68 -13.28 2.13 10.32
C GLN A 68 -13.29 0.60 10.26
N VAL A 69 -14.32 -0.03 10.86
CA VAL A 69 -14.44 -1.50 10.93
C VAL A 69 -14.26 -2.16 9.56
N SER A 70 -14.77 -1.53 8.49
CA SER A 70 -14.68 -2.02 7.12
C SER A 70 -13.25 -2.13 6.58
N ASN A 71 -12.30 -1.36 7.12
CA ASN A 71 -10.93 -1.24 6.61
C ASN A 71 -9.90 -1.78 7.61
N PHE A 72 -10.33 -2.14 8.81
CA PHE A 72 -9.48 -2.57 9.92
C PHE A 72 -8.57 -3.75 9.54
N THR A 73 -9.10 -4.73 8.81
CA THR A 73 -8.33 -5.89 8.36
C THR A 73 -7.20 -5.52 7.40
N LEU A 74 -7.42 -4.57 6.49
CA LEU A 74 -6.41 -4.12 5.54
C LEU A 74 -5.29 -3.36 6.26
N VAL A 75 -5.67 -2.37 7.09
CA VAL A 75 -4.73 -1.59 7.89
C VAL A 75 -3.87 -2.51 8.76
N ARG A 76 -4.49 -3.46 9.47
CA ARG A 76 -3.76 -4.40 10.31
C ARG A 76 -2.74 -5.21 9.50
N ARG A 77 -3.10 -5.73 8.32
CA ARG A 77 -2.16 -6.50 7.49
C ARG A 77 -0.97 -5.66 7.04
N ILE A 78 -1.20 -4.39 6.68
CA ILE A 78 -0.14 -3.47 6.28
C ILE A 78 0.79 -3.16 7.46
N GLN A 79 0.23 -2.89 8.64
CA GLN A 79 1.01 -2.61 9.86
C GLN A 79 1.90 -3.78 10.32
N HIS A 80 1.51 -5.03 10.02
CA HIS A 80 2.33 -6.21 10.35
C HIS A 80 3.39 -6.53 9.27
N SER A 81 3.48 -5.71 8.21
CA SER A 81 4.51 -5.84 7.17
C SER A 81 5.82 -5.12 7.58
N PRO A 82 6.96 -5.42 6.94
CA PRO A 82 8.22 -4.72 7.22
C PRO A 82 8.29 -3.30 6.62
N ALA A 83 7.28 -2.87 5.86
CA ALA A 83 7.31 -1.62 5.13
C ALA A 83 6.97 -0.40 6.00
N LYS A 84 7.58 0.73 5.68
CA LYS A 84 7.24 2.04 6.26
C LYS A 84 6.38 2.83 5.28
N VAL A 85 5.31 3.43 5.78
CA VAL A 85 4.39 4.27 4.99
C VAL A 85 4.66 5.73 5.28
N ALA A 86 4.84 6.53 4.22
CA ALA A 86 5.08 7.96 4.27
C ALA A 86 4.20 8.70 3.25
N HIS A 87 3.95 9.98 3.51
CA HIS A 87 3.31 10.89 2.57
C HIS A 87 4.32 11.43 1.55
#